data_AF-A0A8S3DDH2-F1
#
_entry.id   AF-A0A8S3DDH2-F1
#
_cell.length_a   1.000
_cell.length_b   1.000
_cell.length_c   1.000
_cell.angle_alpha   90.00
_cell.angle_beta   90.00
_cell.angle_gamma   90.00
#
_symmetry.space_group_name_H-M   'P 1'
#
loop_
_entity.id
_entity.type
_entity.pdbx_description
1 polymer ?
#
loop_
_entity_poly.entity_id
_entity_poly.type
_entity_poly.pdbx_seq_one_letter_code
_entity_poly.pdbx_strand_id
1 'polypeptide(L)'
;MNPCLSNPCLSNGTCRSSISAKNYTCSCLSQYTGDYCESEINLDPTLALLRNTNLNQADNTTTDLWPLAIVFGYIFSLMLVFIIIWFLWYGLTIRPQSYIPYGERSSDRYQPYRLGVSNPLFFTNQEYNTPISK
;
A
#
# COMPACT_ATOMS: atom_id res chain seq x y z
N MET A 1 -56.08 23.04 -25.66
CA MET A 1 -55.59 21.79 -25.04
C MET A 1 -54.94 22.19 -23.74
N ASN A 2 -55.41 21.70 -22.59
CA ASN A 2 -54.84 22.07 -21.29
C ASN A 2 -53.95 20.91 -20.79
N PRO A 3 -52.62 21.09 -20.74
CA PRO A 3 -51.70 20.04 -20.29
C PRO A 3 -51.92 19.62 -18.82
N CYS A 4 -52.59 20.45 -18.01
CA CYS A 4 -52.89 20.13 -16.62
C CYS A 4 -54.04 19.11 -16.44
N LEU A 5 -54.79 18.78 -17.50
CA LEU A 5 -55.89 17.80 -17.40
C LEU A 5 -55.42 16.38 -17.06
N SER A 6 -54.18 16.06 -17.40
CA SER A 6 -53.57 14.75 -17.09
C SER A 6 -53.02 14.65 -15.66
N ASN A 7 -53.18 15.71 -14.84
CA ASN A 7 -52.58 15.81 -13.49
C ASN A 7 -51.09 15.40 -13.45
N PRO A 8 -50.22 16.08 -14.23
CA PRO A 8 -48.81 15.70 -14.33
C PRO A 8 -48.00 16.01 -13.06
N CYS A 9 -48.46 16.93 -12.21
CA CYS A 9 -47.78 17.27 -10.96
C CYS A 9 -48.13 16.29 -9.85
N LEU A 10 -47.13 15.61 -9.30
CA LEU A 10 -47.23 14.66 -8.20
C LEU A 10 -47.26 15.38 -6.84
N SER A 11 -47.45 14.59 -5.78
CA SER A 11 -47.30 15.03 -4.38
C SER A 11 -48.12 16.28 -4.03
N ASN A 12 -49.31 16.39 -4.60
CA ASN A 12 -50.24 17.51 -4.40
C ASN A 12 -49.69 18.87 -4.89
N GLY A 13 -48.78 18.86 -5.88
CA GLY A 13 -48.29 20.05 -6.56
C GLY A 13 -49.36 20.74 -7.42
N THR A 14 -49.24 22.06 -7.59
CA THR A 14 -50.21 22.86 -8.36
C THR A 14 -49.76 23.01 -9.81
N CYS A 15 -50.56 22.54 -10.78
CA CYS A 15 -50.26 22.68 -12.20
C CYS A 15 -50.68 24.06 -12.74
N ARG A 16 -49.77 24.75 -13.42
CA ARG A 16 -50.01 26.03 -14.09
C ARG A 16 -49.74 25.90 -15.58
N SER A 17 -50.77 26.10 -16.40
CA SER A 17 -50.60 26.15 -17.86
C SER A 17 -49.97 27.49 -18.26
N SER A 18 -49.00 27.45 -19.17
CA SER A 18 -48.39 28.65 -19.74
C SER A 18 -49.24 29.21 -20.90
N ILE A 19 -49.00 30.48 -21.25
CA ILE A 19 -49.73 31.24 -22.29
C ILE A 19 -49.65 30.55 -23.66
N SER A 20 -48.55 29.87 -23.96
CA SER A 20 -48.34 29.19 -25.24
C SER A 20 -49.10 27.86 -25.39
N ALA A 21 -49.94 27.46 -24.42
CA ALA A 21 -50.80 26.28 -24.38
C ALA A 21 -50.13 24.90 -24.61
N LYS A 22 -48.84 24.85 -24.95
CA LYS A 22 -48.00 23.66 -25.09
C LYS A 22 -47.14 23.38 -23.85
N ASN A 23 -46.90 24.39 -23.03
CA ASN A 23 -46.04 24.28 -21.85
C ASN A 23 -46.86 24.43 -20.57
N TYR A 24 -46.43 23.73 -19.53
CA TYR A 24 -46.95 23.84 -18.18
C TYR A 24 -45.79 23.81 -17.19
N THR A 25 -46.05 24.29 -15.99
CA THR A 25 -45.11 24.24 -14.87
C THR A 25 -45.83 23.73 -13.63
N CYS A 26 -45.13 22.90 -12.86
CA CYS A 26 -45.60 22.42 -11.57
C CYS A 26 -45.04 23.31 -10.46
N SER A 27 -45.92 23.81 -9.60
CA SER A 27 -45.55 24.48 -8.36
C SER A 27 -45.58 23.45 -7.24
N CYS A 28 -44.40 23.06 -6.76
CA CYS A 28 -44.26 22.05 -5.72
C CYS A 28 -44.46 22.62 -4.33
N LEU A 29 -44.87 21.76 -3.39
CA LEU A 29 -44.85 22.06 -1.96
C LEU A 29 -43.42 22.16 -1.44
N SER A 30 -43.21 22.80 -0.29
CA SER A 30 -41.88 23.02 0.27
C SER A 30 -41.07 21.73 0.50
N GLN A 31 -41.74 20.59 0.65
CA GLN A 31 -41.15 19.26 0.86
C GLN A 31 -40.92 18.49 -0.44
N TYR A 32 -41.19 19.05 -1.62
CA TYR A 32 -41.05 18.35 -2.90
C TYR A 32 -40.33 19.20 -3.96
N THR A 33 -39.62 18.54 -4.86
CA THR A 33 -38.84 19.13 -5.97
C THR A 33 -38.87 18.23 -7.22
N GLY A 34 -38.28 18.72 -8.31
CA GLY A 34 -38.36 18.10 -9.64
C GLY A 34 -39.39 18.77 -10.54
N ASP A 35 -39.36 18.43 -11.83
CA ASP A 35 -40.26 19.01 -12.84
C ASP A 35 -41.73 18.63 -12.60
N TYR A 36 -41.94 17.50 -11.92
CA TYR A 36 -43.25 16.95 -11.58
C TYR A 36 -43.49 16.87 -10.08
N CYS A 37 -42.63 17.47 -9.24
CA CYS A 37 -42.69 17.32 -7.78
C CYS A 37 -42.56 15.85 -7.31
N GLU A 38 -41.78 15.06 -8.04
CA GLU A 38 -41.57 13.63 -7.81
C GLU A 38 -40.58 13.33 -6.68
N SER A 39 -39.71 14.29 -6.34
CA SER A 39 -38.63 14.09 -5.36
C SER A 39 -38.94 14.77 -4.05
N GLU A 40 -38.84 14.07 -2.92
CA GLU A 40 -39.01 14.67 -1.60
C GLU A 40 -37.73 15.39 -1.15
N ILE A 41 -37.85 16.65 -0.75
CA ILE A 41 -36.77 17.39 -0.11
C ILE A 41 -36.80 17.02 1.37
N ASN A 42 -35.75 16.35 1.84
CA ASN A 42 -35.51 16.19 3.27
C ASN A 42 -35.10 17.54 3.86
N LEU A 43 -36.08 18.40 4.18
CA LEU A 43 -35.85 19.59 4.99
C LEU A 43 -35.70 19.14 6.44
N ASP A 44 -34.53 18.63 6.78
CA ASP A 44 -34.15 18.58 8.18
C ASP A 44 -34.12 20.05 8.69
N PRO A 45 -35.02 20.44 9.62
CA PRO A 45 -35.07 21.81 10.12
C PRO A 45 -33.79 22.22 10.85
N THR A 46 -32.91 21.27 11.21
CA THR A 46 -31.59 21.54 11.78
C THR A 46 -30.56 22.02 10.74
N LEU A 47 -30.76 21.74 9.44
CA LEU A 47 -29.84 22.11 8.36
C LEU A 47 -30.14 23.47 7.71
N ALA A 48 -31.34 24.02 7.90
CA ALA A 48 -31.74 25.32 7.33
C ALA A 48 -30.98 26.51 7.95
N LEU A 49 -30.39 26.34 9.14
CA LEU A 49 -29.58 27.36 9.83
C LEU A 49 -28.08 27.30 9.45
N LEU A 50 -27.65 26.29 8.69
CA LEU A 50 -26.25 26.12 8.24
C LEU A 50 -26.05 26.47 6.76
N ARG A 51 -27.04 27.06 6.08
CA ARG A 51 -26.87 27.51 4.69
C ARG A 51 -26.35 28.95 4.62
N ASN A 52 -25.21 29.19 5.23
CA ASN A 52 -24.33 30.31 4.88
C ASN A 52 -23.34 29.82 3.80
N THR A 53 -23.58 30.20 2.55
CA THR A 53 -22.79 29.83 1.37
C THR A 53 -21.39 30.44 1.39
N ASN A 54 -20.48 29.90 2.20
CA ASN A 54 -19.03 30.04 2.12
C ASN A 54 -18.31 28.86 2.81
N LEU A 55 -18.80 27.65 2.60
CA LEU A 55 -17.94 26.48 2.62
C LEU A 55 -17.89 25.99 1.17
N ASN A 56 -16.68 25.86 0.64
CA ASN A 56 -16.44 25.11 -0.56
C ASN A 56 -17.01 23.70 -0.31
N GLN A 57 -18.25 23.46 -0.71
CA GLN A 57 -18.80 22.11 -0.78
C GLN A 57 -18.14 21.45 -1.99
N ALA A 58 -16.84 21.22 -1.89
CA ALA A 58 -16.31 19.95 -2.28
C ALA A 58 -17.00 18.97 -1.34
N ASP A 59 -18.10 18.39 -1.81
CA ASP A 59 -18.53 17.10 -1.29
C ASP A 59 -17.41 16.13 -1.65
N ASN A 60 -16.34 16.17 -0.84
CA ASN A 60 -15.39 15.11 -0.73
C ASN A 60 -16.12 14.00 0.03
N THR A 61 -17.03 13.33 -0.68
CA THR A 61 -17.12 11.89 -0.56
C THR A 61 -15.68 11.43 -0.59
N THR A 62 -15.19 11.18 0.62
CA THR A 62 -13.83 10.75 0.87
C THR A 62 -13.61 9.65 -0.14
N THR A 63 -12.55 9.77 -0.94
CA THR A 63 -11.96 8.55 -1.50
C THR A 63 -11.82 7.64 -0.31
N ASP A 64 -12.73 6.69 -0.14
CA ASP A 64 -12.73 5.83 1.01
C ASP A 64 -11.39 5.11 0.90
N LEU A 65 -10.41 5.50 1.72
CA LEU A 65 -9.07 4.93 1.71
C LEU A 65 -9.07 3.55 2.38
N TRP A 66 -10.25 3.07 2.80
CA TRP A 66 -10.49 1.76 3.36
C TRP A 66 -10.03 0.58 2.47
N PRO A 67 -10.16 0.62 1.13
CA PRO A 67 -9.62 -0.40 0.23
C PRO A 67 -8.08 -0.42 0.23
N LEU A 68 -7.42 0.73 0.36
CA LEU A 68 -5.95 0.78 0.34
C LEU A 68 -5.36 0.19 1.61
N ALA A 69 -5.96 0.45 2.78
CA ALA A 69 -5.50 -0.14 4.04
C ALA A 69 -5.54 -1.68 4.01
N ILE A 70 -6.58 -2.26 3.40
CA ILE A 70 -6.72 -3.71 3.22
C ILE A 70 -5.64 -4.23 2.25
N VAL A 71 -5.44 -3.54 1.12
CA VAL A 71 -4.42 -3.92 0.12
C VAL A 71 -3.00 -3.86 0.70
N PHE A 72 -2.66 -2.82 1.47
CA PHE A 72 -1.36 -2.71 2.13
C PHE A 72 -1.13 -3.80 3.18
N GLY A 73 -2.18 -4.19 3.92
CA GLY A 73 -2.12 -5.29 4.88
C GLY A 73 -1.77 -6.62 4.22
N TYR A 74 -2.40 -6.94 3.08
CA TYR A 74 -2.09 -8.16 2.33
C TYR A 74 -0.67 -8.14 1.74
N ILE A 75 -0.24 -7.03 1.14
CA ILE A 75 1.10 -6.94 0.55
C ILE A 75 2.18 -7.07 1.63
N PHE A 76 2.01 -6.39 2.76
CA PHE A 76 2.96 -6.47 3.87
C PHE A 76 2.99 -7.87 4.49
N SER A 77 1.83 -8.52 4.65
CA SER A 77 1.72 -9.90 5.12
C SER A 77 2.44 -10.88 4.18
N LEU A 78 2.24 -10.76 2.87
CA LEU A 78 2.90 -11.61 1.87
C LEU A 78 4.42 -11.40 1.83
N MET A 79 4.88 -10.15 1.96
CA MET A 79 6.31 -9.82 2.04
C MET A 79 6.96 -10.44 3.29
N LEU A 80 6.32 -10.35 4.46
CA LEU A 80 6.84 -10.97 5.68
C LEU A 80 6.91 -12.49 5.58
N VAL A 81 5.88 -13.13 5.04
CA VAL A 81 5.85 -14.59 4.83
C VAL A 81 6.97 -15.01 3.87
N PHE A 82 7.16 -14.27 2.77
CA PHE A 82 8.23 -14.55 1.81
C PHE A 82 9.62 -14.38 2.42
N ILE A 83 9.82 -13.33 3.23
CA ILE A 83 11.08 -13.09 3.95
C ILE A 83 11.37 -14.24 4.93
N ILE A 84 10.37 -14.68 5.70
CA ILE A 84 10.52 -15.80 6.65
C ILE A 84 10.87 -17.09 5.91
N ILE A 85 10.16 -17.42 4.82
CA ILE A 85 10.45 -18.60 4.00
C ILE A 85 11.86 -18.52 3.42
N TRP A 86 12.26 -17.35 2.89
CA TRP A 86 13.58 -17.12 2.34
C TRP A 86 14.68 -17.31 3.38
N PHE A 87 14.51 -16.77 4.61
CA PHE A 87 15.48 -16.97 5.69
C PHE A 87 15.55 -18.41 6.19
N LEU A 88 14.41 -19.10 6.27
CA LEU A 88 14.40 -20.52 6.63
C LEU A 88 15.10 -21.37 5.58
N TRP A 89 14.87 -21.10 4.29
CA TRP A 89 15.55 -21.80 3.20
C TRP A 89 17.04 -21.43 3.12
N TYR A 90 17.37 -20.15 3.24
CA TYR A 90 18.75 -19.66 3.21
C TYR A 90 19.55 -20.16 4.43
N GLY A 91 18.99 -20.09 5.63
CA GLY A 91 19.61 -20.58 6.87
C GLY A 91 19.85 -22.09 6.86
N LEU A 92 19.01 -22.87 6.18
CA LEU A 92 19.24 -24.31 5.97
C LEU A 92 20.31 -24.60 4.90
N THR A 93 20.67 -23.62 4.05
CA THR A 93 21.72 -23.76 3.03
C THR A 93 23.11 -23.26 3.48
N ILE A 94 23.21 -22.51 4.58
CA ILE A 94 24.50 -22.12 5.14
C ILE A 94 25.06 -23.30 5.94
N ARG A 95 25.94 -24.10 5.31
CA ARG A 95 26.91 -24.89 6.09
C ARG A 95 27.80 -23.92 6.87
N PRO A 96 28.14 -24.19 8.15
CA PRO A 96 29.05 -23.32 8.88
C PRO A 96 30.41 -23.32 8.18
N GLN A 97 30.81 -22.19 7.61
CA GLN A 97 32.23 -21.92 7.36
C GLN A 97 32.87 -21.71 8.73
N SER A 98 33.86 -22.54 9.06
CA SER A 98 34.68 -22.44 10.27
C SER A 98 35.33 -21.07 10.35
N TYR A 99 34.75 -20.16 11.12
CA TYR A 99 35.34 -18.87 11.44
C TYR A 99 36.41 -19.07 12.52
N ILE A 100 37.68 -19.00 12.12
CA ILE A 100 38.82 -19.02 13.04
C ILE A 100 38.90 -17.63 13.68
N PRO A 101 38.78 -17.47 15.00
CA PRO A 101 38.98 -16.18 15.64
C PRO A 101 40.46 -15.79 15.57
N TYR A 102 40.75 -14.54 15.22
CA TYR A 102 42.08 -13.96 15.30
C TYR A 102 42.38 -13.70 16.78
N GLY A 103 43.05 -14.65 17.43
CA GLY A 103 43.52 -14.52 18.81
C GLY A 103 44.69 -13.54 18.93
N GLU A 104 44.64 -12.73 19.99
CA GLU A 104 45.56 -11.65 20.33
C GLU A 104 47.02 -12.09 20.50
N ARG A 105 47.89 -11.10 20.32
CA ARG A 105 49.35 -11.17 20.35
C ARG A 105 49.88 -11.58 21.73
N SER A 106 50.50 -12.76 21.81
CA SER A 106 51.45 -13.10 22.88
C SER A 106 52.87 -12.87 22.38
N SER A 107 53.44 -11.73 22.77
CA SER A 107 54.87 -11.45 22.68
C SER A 107 55.57 -12.22 23.77
N ASP A 108 56.22 -13.35 23.45
CA ASP A 108 57.31 -13.84 24.29
C ASP A 108 58.35 -14.64 23.49
N ARG A 109 59.59 -14.19 23.67
CA ARG A 109 60.87 -14.88 23.49
C ARG A 109 61.48 -14.95 22.07
N TYR A 110 62.35 -13.97 21.83
CA TYR A 110 63.46 -14.11 20.89
C TYR A 110 64.57 -14.99 21.51
N GLN A 111 64.90 -16.07 20.79
CA GLN A 111 66.22 -16.71 20.64
C GLN A 111 66.78 -17.63 21.78
N PRO A 112 67.81 -18.48 21.53
CA PRO A 112 68.55 -18.71 20.27
C PRO A 112 68.98 -20.19 19.96
N TYR A 113 69.65 -20.37 18.79
CA TYR A 113 70.54 -21.47 18.32
C TYR A 113 70.11 -22.96 18.30
N ARG A 114 70.00 -23.53 17.08
CA ARG A 114 70.78 -24.72 16.72
C ARG A 114 71.30 -24.60 15.28
N LEU A 115 72.61 -24.79 15.18
CA LEU A 115 73.40 -24.95 13.96
C LEU A 115 73.11 -26.30 13.30
N GLY A 116 73.02 -26.31 11.98
CA GLY A 116 72.88 -27.51 11.14
C GLY A 116 73.20 -27.20 9.67
N VAL A 117 74.50 -27.19 9.36
CA VAL A 117 75.25 -27.45 8.10
C VAL A 117 74.36 -28.05 6.96
N SER A 118 74.35 -27.62 5.69
CA SER A 118 75.45 -27.43 4.71
C SER A 118 75.03 -26.67 3.43
N ASN A 119 75.91 -25.79 2.92
CA ASN A 119 75.93 -25.20 1.57
C ASN A 119 76.34 -26.24 0.48
N PRO A 120 76.48 -25.87 -0.82
CA PRO A 120 75.54 -25.25 -1.77
C PRO A 120 75.45 -26.08 -3.08
N LEU A 121 74.67 -25.64 -4.07
CA LEU A 121 74.70 -25.96 -5.52
C LEU A 121 73.34 -26.41 -6.08
N PHE A 122 72.72 -25.46 -6.79
CA PHE A 122 72.07 -25.64 -8.09
C PHE A 122 70.77 -26.45 -8.28
N PHE A 123 69.91 -25.81 -9.08
CA PHE A 123 68.88 -26.32 -9.98
C PHE A 123 67.49 -26.67 -9.44
N THR A 124 66.59 -25.71 -9.70
CA THR A 124 65.27 -25.85 -10.39
C THR A 124 64.20 -26.75 -9.77
N ASN A 125 63.07 -26.10 -9.49
CA ASN A 125 61.69 -26.56 -9.65
C ASN A 125 61.51 -28.05 -9.97
N GLN A 126 60.97 -28.82 -9.02
CA GLN A 126 60.07 -29.93 -9.35
C GLN A 126 59.16 -30.29 -8.16
N GLU A 127 57.91 -29.87 -8.33
CA GLU A 127 56.66 -30.60 -8.07
C GLU A 127 56.70 -31.94 -7.29
N TYR A 128 55.86 -31.98 -6.26
CA TYR A 128 54.93 -33.09 -5.96
C TYR A 128 55.47 -34.42 -5.39
N ASN A 129 55.21 -34.56 -4.08
CA ASN A 129 54.80 -35.74 -3.32
C ASN A 129 55.67 -37.01 -3.23
N THR A 130 55.95 -37.34 -1.96
CA THR A 130 56.29 -38.65 -1.38
C THR A 130 55.31 -39.77 -1.77
N PRO A 131 55.71 -41.05 -1.66
CA PRO A 131 55.25 -41.78 -0.47
C PRO A 131 56.28 -42.73 0.17
N ILE A 132 55.93 -43.10 1.40
CA ILE A 132 56.62 -43.94 2.37
C ILE A 132 56.92 -45.36 1.84
N SER A 133 58.06 -45.88 2.28
CA SER A 133 58.56 -47.26 2.29
C SER A 133 57.56 -48.42 2.10
N LYS A 134 57.94 -49.37 1.24
CA LYS A 134 58.24 -50.74 1.66
C LYS A 134 59.26 -51.40 0.74
#